data_AF-A0A1W1EJB8-F1
#
_entry.id   AF-A0A1W1EJB8-F1
#
_cell.length_a   1.000
_cell.length_b   1.000
_cell.length_c   1.000
_cell.angle_alpha   90.00
_cell.angle_beta   90.00
_cell.angle_gamma   90.00
#
_symmetry.space_group_name_H-M   'P 1'
#
loop_
_entity.id
_entity.type
_entity.pdbx_description
1 polymer ?
#
loop_
_entity_poly.entity_id
_entity_poly.type
_entity_poly.pdbx_seq_one_letter_code
_entity_poly.pdbx_strand_id
1 'polypeptide(L)' 'MEFDDNIYQEQLDKQKQLLQECQASKGFSSCLSCELIEECEIRDNYVKSVYASMNKGQDGGFEF' A
#
# COMPACT_ATOMS: atom_id res chain seq x y z
N MET A 1 21.27 15.29 5.48
CA MET A 1 20.84 13.90 5.72
C MET A 1 19.56 13.75 4.91
N GLU A 2 19.66 13.26 3.67
CA GLU A 2 18.53 13.03 2.76
C GLU A 2 18.73 11.64 2.14
N PHE A 3 18.53 10.60 2.95
CA PHE A 3 18.67 9.20 2.50
C PHE A 3 17.41 8.35 2.78
N ASP A 4 16.39 8.92 3.42
CA ASP A 4 15.20 8.19 3.88
C ASP A 4 14.07 8.09 2.82
N ASP A 5 13.95 9.06 1.91
CA ASP A 5 12.81 9.13 0.96
C ASP A 5 12.76 7.94 -0.01
N ASN A 6 13.93 7.40 -0.40
CA ASN A 6 13.99 6.34 -1.40
C ASN A 6 13.43 5.00 -0.88
N ILE A 7 13.64 4.67 0.40
CA ILE A 7 13.22 3.39 0.98
C ILE A 7 11.68 3.29 1.03
N TYR A 8 11.02 4.38 1.42
CA TYR A 8 9.56 4.39 1.47
C TYR A 8 8.93 4.39 0.08
N GLN A 9 9.59 5.04 -0.90
CA GLN A 9 9.15 5.02 -2.29
C GLN A 9 9.28 3.62 -2.90
N GLU A 10 10.43 2.95 -2.72
CA GLU A 10 10.64 1.57 -3.17
C GLU A 10 9.62 0.61 -2.55
N GLN A 11 9.34 0.76 -1.25
CA GLN A 11 8.34 -0.06 -0.56
C GLN A 11 6.92 0.22 -1.08
N LEU A 12 6.57 1.48 -1.32
CA LEU A 12 5.28 1.86 -1.90
C LEU A 12 5.12 1.24 -3.29
N ASP A 13 6.12 1.36 -4.15
CA ASP A 13 6.08 0.82 -5.51
C ASP A 13 5.95 -0.70 -5.53
N LYS A 14 6.66 -1.40 -4.64
CA LYS A 14 6.52 -2.86 -4.47
C LYS A 14 5.11 -3.25 -4.05
N GLN A 15 4.54 -2.61 -3.02
CA GLN A 15 3.18 -2.94 -2.56
C GLN A 15 2.12 -2.57 -3.60
N LYS A 16 2.32 -1.48 -4.34
CA LYS A 16 1.45 -1.07 -5.45
C LYS A 16 1.45 -2.12 -6.56
N GLN A 17 2.60 -2.65 -6.93
CA GLN A 17 2.70 -3.71 -7.93
C GLN A 17 1.94 -4.96 -7.48
N LEU A 18 2.15 -5.42 -6.24
CA LEU A 18 1.43 -6.57 -5.68
C LEU A 18 -0.10 -6.35 -5.68
N LEU A 19 -0.55 -5.15 -5.32
CA LEU A 19 -1.97 -4.80 -5.36
C LEU A 19 -2.53 -4.87 -6.77
N GLN A 20 -1.82 -4.31 -7.75
CA GLN A 20 -2.24 -4.30 -9.16
C GLN A 20 -2.28 -5.71 -9.76
N GLU A 21 -1.29 -6.55 -9.43
CA GLU A 21 -1.29 -7.97 -9.83
C GLU A 21 -2.45 -8.74 -9.19
N CYS A 22 -2.75 -8.49 -7.91
CA CYS A 22 -3.91 -9.06 -7.23
C CYS A 22 -5.23 -8.62 -7.89
N GLN A 23 -5.38 -7.33 -8.18
CA GLN A 23 -6.54 -6.78 -8.87
C GLN A 23 -6.71 -7.41 -10.25
N ALA A 24 -5.65 -7.46 -11.06
CA ALA A 24 -5.66 -8.05 -12.39
C ALA A 24 -5.99 -9.54 -12.37
N SER A 25 -5.42 -10.33 -11.45
CA SER A 25 -5.70 -11.76 -11.33
C SER A 25 -7.14 -12.08 -10.92
N LYS A 26 -7.80 -11.16 -10.21
CA LYS A 26 -9.22 -11.25 -9.85
C LYS A 26 -10.16 -10.57 -10.86
N GLY A 27 -9.61 -9.92 -11.90
CA GLY A 27 -10.39 -9.21 -12.91
C GLY A 27 -10.98 -7.87 -12.47
N PHE A 28 -10.43 -7.26 -11.42
CA PHE A 28 -10.84 -5.94 -10.92
C PHE A 28 -9.83 -4.86 -11.32
N SER A 29 -10.30 -3.61 -11.42
CA SER A 29 -9.45 -2.43 -11.59
C SER A 29 -9.30 -1.60 -10.31
N SER A 30 -10.05 -1.98 -9.25
CA SER A 30 -10.03 -1.33 -7.95
C SER A 30 -10.41 -2.33 -6.86
N CYS A 31 -9.80 -2.19 -5.69
CA CYS A 31 -10.18 -2.97 -4.50
C CYS A 31 -11.60 -2.65 -4.00
N LEU A 32 -12.21 -1.54 -4.43
CA LEU A 32 -13.62 -1.24 -4.14
C LEU A 32 -14.59 -2.28 -4.70
N SER A 33 -14.18 -3.02 -5.71
CA SER A 33 -14.96 -4.12 -6.29
C SER A 33 -14.62 -5.48 -5.66
N CYS A 34 -13.69 -5.53 -4.70
CA CYS A 34 -13.28 -6.75 -4.02
C CYS A 34 -14.17 -7.00 -2.80
N GLU A 35 -14.78 -8.18 -2.71
CA GLU A 35 -15.59 -8.60 -1.56
C GLU A 35 -14.78 -8.69 -0.25
N LEU A 36 -13.47 -8.86 -0.34
CA LEU A 36 -12.55 -8.92 0.79
C LEU A 36 -11.97 -7.55 1.17
N ILE A 37 -12.53 -6.43 0.70
CA ILE A 37 -11.90 -5.10 0.85
C ILE A 37 -11.50 -4.76 2.29
N GLU A 38 -12.31 -5.12 3.27
CA GLU A 38 -12.07 -4.86 4.71
C GLU A 38 -11.04 -5.83 5.33
N GLU A 39 -10.83 -7.01 4.74
CA GLU A 39 -9.97 -8.07 5.29
C GLU A 39 -8.76 -8.38 4.37
N CYS A 40 -8.53 -7.56 3.35
CA CYS A 40 -7.51 -7.81 2.33
C CYS A 40 -6.15 -7.29 2.79
N GLU A 41 -5.31 -8.20 3.28
CA GLU A 41 -3.94 -7.88 3.73
C GLU A 41 -3.10 -7.19 2.64
N ILE A 42 -3.27 -7.55 1.36
CA ILE A 42 -2.55 -6.92 0.24
C ILE A 42 -2.94 -5.43 0.12
N ARG A 43 -4.23 -5.13 0.28
CA ARG A 43 -4.73 -3.75 0.28
C ARG A 43 -4.21 -3.01 1.50
N ASP A 44 -4.28 -3.60 2.69
CA ASP A 44 -3.87 -2.94 3.92
C ASP A 44 -2.37 -2.64 3.92
N ASN A 45 -1.55 -3.56 3.42
CA ASN A 45 -0.11 -3.35 3.25
C ASN A 45 0.21 -2.22 2.27
N TYR A 46 -0.56 -2.10 1.19
CA TYR A 46 -0.46 -0.96 0.28
C TYR A 46 -0.88 0.35 0.94
N VAL A 47 -1.99 0.37 1.68
CA VAL A 47 -2.43 1.58 2.40
C VAL A 47 -1.38 2.01 3.43
N LYS A 48 -0.85 1.07 4.21
CA LYS A 48 0.22 1.33 5.18
C LYS A 48 1.48 1.89 4.51
N SER A 49 1.88 1.38 3.34
CA SER A 49 3.06 1.89 2.63
C SER A 49 2.85 3.29 2.04
N VAL A 50 1.62 3.64 1.62
CA VAL A 50 1.27 5.01 1.21
C VAL A 50 1.46 5.97 2.39
N TYR A 51 0.91 5.65 3.56
CA TYR A 51 1.06 6.52 4.74
C TYR A 51 2.51 6.61 5.21
N ALA A 52 3.26 5.50 5.19
CA ALA A 52 4.67 5.49 5.52
C ALA A 52 5.49 6.38 4.55
N SER A 53 5.20 6.34 3.25
CA SER A 53 5.81 7.20 2.24
C SER A 53 5.48 8.67 2.44
N MET A 54 4.21 9.01 2.70
CA MET A 54 3.77 10.39 2.93
C MET A 54 4.36 11.00 4.19
N ASN A 55 4.52 10.21 5.25
CA ASN A 55 5.06 10.66 6.54
C ASN A 55 6.58 10.40 6.69
N LYS A 56 7.25 9.91 5.64
CA LYS A 56 8.67 9.50 5.69
C LYS A 56 8.99 8.58 6.89
N GLY A 57 8.10 7.65 7.18
CA GLY A 57 8.18 6.73 8.31
C GLY A 57 7.91 7.33 9.68
N GLN A 58 7.47 8.59 9.78
CA GLN A 58 6.90 9.10 11.02
C GLN A 58 5.56 8.41 11.27
N ASP A 59 5.41 7.86 12.47
CA ASP A 59 4.21 7.16 12.90
C ASP A 59 3.06 8.17 13.06
N GLY A 60 2.34 8.39 11.97
CA GLY A 60 1.19 9.28 11.89
C GLY A 60 -0.05 8.62 12.46
N GLY A 61 -0.01 8.12 13.70
CA GLY A 61 -1.16 7.83 14.57
C GLY A 61 -2.41 7.19 13.94
N PHE A 62 -2.27 6.30 12.96
CA PHE A 62 -3.37 5.58 12.34
C PHE A 62 -3.19 4.08 12.59
N GLU A 63 -3.94 3.57 13.57
CA GLU A 63 -4.16 2.14 13.74
C GLU A 63 -5.32 1.73 12.81
N PHE A 64 -5.07 0.74 11.94
CA PHE A 64 -6.05 0.12 11.06
C PHE A 64 -6.58 -1.17 11.68
#